data_AF-A0AAQ4F8F4-F1
#
_entry.id   AF-A0AAQ4F8F4-F1
#
_cell.length_a   1.000
_cell.length_b   1.000
_cell.length_c   1.000
_cell.angle_alpha   90.00
_cell.angle_beta   90.00
_cell.angle_gamma   90.00
#
_symmetry.space_group_name_H-M   'P 1'
#
loop_
_entity.id
_entity.type
_entity.pdbx_description
1 polymer ?
#
loop_
_entity_poly.entity_id
_entity_poly.type
_entity_poly.pdbx_seq_one_letter_code
_entity_poly.pdbx_strand_id
1 'polypeptide(L)'
;MLLAVFVTTIASSLARHQASQVPLLVYPKLIEERSDGETKVISLHSALTLNLRKSSVLAPTLLVRTFAGGTPVENYVNSSIIERHLYEDKEQLAAVNFIQHGADGVSLEGVVGPNHRIEPAKQLSRSNEGGIPHVIHPIRERKLKDKDYLRKSTRKATDVEGRTADTEEHGQLPDEVKVELFVVADTAHHTYFPSTKEFLAYLCTLLLSVSLRFSGMSDPRVKILLIGVELPKEERYIVGTDTTMYDDLTLPKFRKHAHRRRKSYKDADAVFLLTGRDVYTKEGKKMDNTAAGIAYLAGLCTENFVGLGEDIPGSYDGVFVLTHELGHILGAAHDGSDPEPELVQGDPGSKGCP
;
A
#
# COMPACT_ATOMS: atom_id res chain seq x y z
N MET A 1 -33.60 33.53 -18.43
CA MET A 1 -32.68 32.90 -19.41
C MET A 1 -31.27 32.89 -18.80
N LEU A 2 -31.01 31.99 -17.85
CA LEU A 2 -29.71 31.92 -17.14
C LEU A 2 -29.56 30.56 -16.46
N LEU A 3 -29.72 29.49 -17.25
CA LEU A 3 -29.62 28.12 -16.77
C LEU A 3 -29.12 27.20 -17.90
N ALA A 4 -27.95 27.50 -18.46
CA ALA A 4 -27.36 26.67 -19.54
C ALA A 4 -25.83 26.79 -19.69
N VAL A 5 -25.08 27.20 -18.65
CA VAL A 5 -23.61 27.36 -18.76
C VAL A 5 -22.82 26.54 -17.73
N PHE A 6 -23.47 25.86 -16.78
CA PHE A 6 -22.77 25.11 -15.72
C PHE A 6 -22.71 23.59 -15.89
N VAL A 7 -23.23 23.03 -16.99
CA VAL A 7 -23.24 21.57 -17.22
C VAL A 7 -22.15 21.12 -18.21
N THR A 8 -21.49 22.04 -18.91
CA THR A 8 -20.44 21.71 -19.88
C THR A 8 -19.02 21.63 -19.30
N THR A 9 -18.79 22.10 -18.06
CA THR A 9 -17.46 22.05 -17.42
C THR A 9 -17.20 20.76 -16.63
N ILE A 10 -18.25 20.09 -16.14
CA ILE A 10 -18.11 18.81 -15.41
C ILE A 10 -17.94 17.63 -16.38
N ALA A 11 -18.55 17.70 -17.57
CA ALA A 11 -18.34 16.68 -18.61
C ALA A 11 -16.94 16.75 -19.27
N SER A 12 -16.23 17.88 -19.17
CA SER A 12 -14.88 18.04 -19.72
C SER A 12 -13.74 17.59 -18.80
N SER A 13 -14.00 17.36 -17.50
CA SER A 13 -13.01 16.77 -16.58
C SER A 13 -13.08 15.23 -16.59
N LEU A 14 -14.25 14.65 -16.83
CA LEU A 14 -14.46 13.20 -16.94
C LEU A 14 -13.96 12.60 -18.27
N ALA A 15 -13.63 13.43 -19.26
CA ALA A 15 -13.14 13.00 -20.58
C ALA A 15 -11.61 13.06 -20.77
N ARG A 16 -10.82 13.27 -19.69
CA ARG A 16 -9.34 13.46 -19.79
C ARG A 16 -8.47 12.31 -19.30
N HIS A 17 -9.02 11.13 -19.05
CA HIS A 17 -8.23 9.94 -18.74
C HIS A 17 -8.77 8.73 -19.50
N GLN A 18 -8.75 8.79 -20.84
CA GLN A 18 -8.71 7.54 -21.59
C GLN A 18 -7.27 7.00 -21.49
N ALA A 19 -7.02 6.37 -20.35
CA ALA A 19 -5.81 5.62 -20.03
C ALA A 19 -5.54 4.62 -21.16
N SER A 20 -4.50 4.88 -21.95
CA SER A 20 -4.01 3.91 -22.92
C SER A 20 -3.62 2.64 -22.17
N GLN A 21 -4.24 1.50 -22.52
CA GLN A 21 -3.85 0.17 -22.03
C GLN A 21 -2.47 -0.27 -22.58
N VAL A 22 -1.85 0.55 -23.43
CA VAL A 22 -0.55 0.30 -24.05
C VAL A 22 0.54 1.06 -23.28
N PRO A 23 1.66 0.41 -22.95
CA PRO A 23 2.82 1.08 -22.36
C PRO A 23 3.26 2.30 -23.17
N LEU A 24 3.58 3.39 -22.49
CA LEU A 24 3.96 4.66 -23.11
C LEU A 24 5.41 5.02 -22.78
N LEU A 25 6.25 5.16 -23.81
CA LEU A 25 7.61 5.68 -23.68
C LEU A 25 7.56 7.20 -23.43
N VAL A 26 8.21 7.66 -22.36
CA VAL A 26 8.30 9.07 -21.98
C VAL A 26 9.71 9.46 -21.58
N TYR A 27 9.97 10.77 -21.54
CA TYR A 27 11.22 11.35 -21.08
C TYR A 27 10.90 12.41 -20.02
N PRO A 28 10.87 12.02 -18.73
CA PRO A 28 10.52 12.94 -17.66
C PRO A 28 11.46 14.16 -17.64
N LYS A 29 10.88 15.36 -17.55
CA LYS A 29 11.62 16.62 -17.48
C LYS A 29 11.33 17.33 -16.17
N LEU A 30 12.37 17.65 -15.41
CA LEU A 30 12.29 18.57 -14.28
C LEU A 30 12.09 19.98 -14.82
N ILE A 31 10.91 20.54 -14.59
CA ILE A 31 10.53 21.89 -15.02
C ILE A 31 10.94 22.90 -13.95
N GLU A 32 10.73 22.55 -12.69
CA GLU A 32 10.97 23.45 -11.58
C GLU A 32 11.31 22.69 -10.31
N GLU A 33 12.21 23.27 -9.53
CA GLU A 33 12.55 22.83 -8.18
C GLU A 33 12.49 24.04 -7.24
N ARG A 34 11.82 23.89 -6.10
CA ARG A 34 11.68 24.95 -5.10
C ARG A 34 11.96 24.41 -3.71
N SER A 35 12.21 25.34 -2.78
CA SER A 35 12.33 25.04 -1.34
C SER A 35 13.39 23.98 -1.05
N ASP A 36 14.60 24.15 -1.59
CA ASP A 36 15.72 23.22 -1.38
C ASP A 36 15.38 21.75 -1.73
N GLY A 37 14.65 21.58 -2.83
CA GLY A 37 14.28 20.26 -3.35
C GLY A 37 13.02 19.65 -2.74
N GLU A 38 12.39 20.28 -1.74
CA GLU A 38 11.17 19.79 -1.08
C GLU A 38 9.95 19.71 -2.02
N THR A 39 9.93 20.53 -3.08
CA THR A 39 8.89 20.46 -4.12
C THR A 39 9.49 20.49 -5.51
N LYS A 40 8.89 19.72 -6.43
CA LYS A 40 9.35 19.57 -7.81
C LYS A 40 8.16 19.53 -8.77
N VAL A 41 8.33 20.13 -9.95
CA VAL A 41 7.36 20.02 -11.04
C VAL A 41 7.99 19.17 -12.14
N ILE A 42 7.40 18.01 -12.42
CA ILE A 42 7.90 17.06 -13.41
C ILE A 42 6.88 16.91 -14.54
N SER A 43 7.27 17.22 -15.77
CA SER A 43 6.48 16.91 -16.95
C SER A 43 6.82 15.50 -17.43
N LEU A 44 5.84 14.60 -17.47
CA LEU A 44 6.00 13.26 -18.05
C LEU A 44 5.66 13.26 -19.54
N HIS A 45 4.54 13.88 -19.90
CA HIS A 45 4.11 14.14 -21.28
C HIS A 45 3.09 15.30 -21.30
N SER A 46 2.59 15.68 -22.48
CA SER A 46 1.73 16.86 -22.68
C SER A 46 0.43 16.90 -21.85
N ALA A 47 -0.02 15.77 -21.32
CA ALA A 47 -1.25 15.65 -20.55
C ALA A 47 -1.02 15.28 -19.07
N LEU A 48 0.24 15.00 -18.67
CA LEU A 48 0.55 14.59 -17.30
C LEU A 48 1.80 15.33 -16.80
N THR A 49 1.57 16.20 -15.82
CA THR A 49 2.59 16.89 -15.04
C THR A 49 2.34 16.60 -13.57
N LEU A 50 3.38 16.23 -12.84
CA LEU A 50 3.34 15.93 -11.41
C LEU A 50 3.85 17.13 -10.62
N ASN A 51 3.08 17.54 -9.62
CA ASN A 51 3.42 18.53 -8.60
C ASN A 51 3.89 17.81 -7.34
N LEU A 52 5.14 17.34 -7.39
CA LEU A 52 5.73 16.52 -6.36
C LEU A 52 6.05 17.32 -5.10
N ARG A 53 5.68 16.76 -3.95
CA ARG A 53 6.04 17.22 -2.61
C ARG A 53 6.68 16.08 -1.86
N LYS A 54 7.75 16.36 -1.11
CA LYS A 54 8.40 15.34 -0.29
C LYS A 54 7.43 14.79 0.75
N SER A 55 7.45 13.49 0.95
CA SER A 55 6.54 12.81 1.87
C SER A 55 7.18 11.58 2.50
N SER A 56 6.54 11.04 3.53
CA SER A 56 7.01 9.84 4.22
C SER A 56 5.84 9.01 4.74
N VAL A 57 6.07 7.71 4.76
CA VAL A 57 5.26 6.70 5.46
C VAL A 57 6.09 5.96 6.50
N LEU A 58 7.27 6.44 6.86
CA LEU A 58 8.22 5.75 7.72
C LEU A 58 8.21 6.33 9.13
N ALA A 59 8.35 5.47 10.13
CA ALA A 59 8.78 5.89 11.46
C ALA A 59 10.22 6.44 11.38
N PRO A 60 10.66 7.34 12.29
CA PRO A 60 12.02 7.92 12.23
C PRO A 60 13.15 6.89 12.16
N THR A 61 12.95 5.75 12.84
CA THR A 61 13.84 4.59 12.79
C THR A 61 13.03 3.38 12.37
N LEU A 62 13.39 2.79 11.23
CA LEU A 62 12.76 1.59 10.72
C LEU A 62 13.49 0.34 11.24
N LEU A 63 12.74 -0.59 11.86
CA LEU A 63 13.27 -1.92 12.19
C LEU A 63 13.26 -2.82 10.95
N VAL A 64 14.41 -3.31 10.53
CA VAL A 64 14.56 -4.29 9.45
C VAL A 64 15.08 -5.60 10.03
N ARG A 65 14.22 -6.61 10.10
CA ARG A 65 14.56 -7.93 10.60
C ARG A 65 14.89 -8.88 9.46
N THR A 66 16.12 -9.38 9.44
CA THR A 66 16.60 -10.42 8.52
C THR A 66 17.00 -11.67 9.30
N PHE A 67 17.50 -12.72 8.63
CA PHE A 67 17.89 -13.97 9.30
C PHE A 67 19.26 -14.47 8.86
N ALA A 68 20.15 -14.69 9.82
CA ALA A 68 21.48 -15.28 9.61
C ALA A 68 21.57 -16.63 10.35
N GLY A 69 21.81 -17.73 9.62
CA GLY A 69 21.85 -19.06 10.22
C GLY A 69 20.57 -19.49 10.95
N GLY A 70 19.40 -18.97 10.54
CA GLY A 70 18.11 -19.23 11.20
C GLY A 70 17.81 -18.31 12.40
N THR A 71 18.79 -17.52 12.85
CA THR A 71 18.62 -16.56 13.95
C THR A 71 18.19 -15.19 13.40
N PRO A 72 17.18 -14.53 14.01
CA PRO A 72 16.78 -13.19 13.62
C PRO A 72 17.89 -12.17 13.90
N VAL A 73 18.14 -11.28 12.94
CA VAL A 73 19.06 -10.15 13.04
C VAL A 73 18.25 -8.88 12.87
N GLU A 74 18.26 -8.02 13.88
CA GLU A 74 17.55 -6.74 13.87
C GLU A 74 18.50 -5.61 13.48
N ASN A 75 18.17 -4.92 12.39
CA ASN A 75 18.90 -3.74 11.93
C ASN A 75 17.98 -2.52 12.03
N TYR A 76 18.46 -1.45 12.64
CA TYR A 76 17.71 -0.21 12.79
C TYR A 76 18.23 0.79 11.75
N VAL A 77 17.37 1.13 10.78
CA VAL A 77 17.71 2.00 9.65
C VAL A 77 17.16 3.38 9.91
N ASN A 78 18.00 4.41 9.72
CA ASN A 78 17.56 5.80 9.74
C ASN A 78 16.73 6.08 8.47
N SER A 79 15.44 6.37 8.65
CA SER A 79 14.47 6.51 7.57
C SER A 79 14.76 7.68 6.64
N SER A 80 15.46 8.72 7.12
CA SER A 80 15.82 9.89 6.29
C SER A 80 16.62 9.52 5.02
N ILE A 81 17.34 8.39 5.03
CA ILE A 81 18.09 7.88 3.87
C ILE A 81 17.14 7.42 2.75
N ILE A 82 15.97 6.89 3.11
CA ILE A 82 14.96 6.41 2.17
C ILE A 82 14.03 7.58 1.79
N GLU A 83 13.57 8.35 2.77
CA GLU A 83 12.63 9.48 2.61
C GLU A 83 13.15 10.58 1.69
N ARG A 84 14.47 10.80 1.63
CA ARG A 84 15.05 11.84 0.77
C ARG A 84 14.69 11.70 -0.71
N HIS A 85 14.30 10.50 -1.14
CA HIS A 85 13.91 10.20 -2.50
C HIS A 85 12.39 10.08 -2.69
N LEU A 86 11.59 10.17 -1.63
CA LEU A 86 10.17 9.83 -1.69
C LEU A 86 9.30 11.09 -1.82
N TYR A 87 8.47 11.12 -2.87
CA TYR A 87 7.60 12.25 -3.18
C TYR A 87 6.19 11.79 -3.51
N GLU A 88 5.21 12.64 -3.24
CA GLU A 88 3.80 12.46 -3.59
C GLU A 88 3.25 13.62 -4.43
N ASP A 89 2.20 13.34 -5.21
CA ASP A 89 1.25 14.31 -5.71
C ASP A 89 -0.15 13.80 -5.36
N LYS A 90 -0.81 14.46 -4.39
CA LYS A 90 -2.13 14.05 -3.89
C LYS A 90 -3.22 14.18 -4.95
N GLU A 91 -3.13 15.19 -5.82
CA GLU A 91 -4.15 15.43 -6.85
C GLU A 91 -4.11 14.34 -7.92
N GLN A 92 -2.91 13.88 -8.26
CA GLN A 92 -2.71 12.79 -9.21
C GLN A 92 -2.73 11.40 -8.57
N LEU A 93 -2.82 11.28 -7.24
CA LEU A 93 -2.59 10.03 -6.50
C LEU A 93 -1.25 9.37 -6.89
N ALA A 94 -0.22 10.18 -7.11
CA ALA A 94 1.11 9.72 -7.49
C ALA A 94 2.02 9.63 -6.26
N ALA A 95 2.83 8.58 -6.21
CA ALA A 95 3.88 8.38 -5.23
C ALA A 95 5.09 7.77 -5.94
N VAL A 96 6.23 8.46 -5.88
CA VAL A 96 7.41 8.13 -6.69
C VAL A 96 8.68 8.22 -5.87
N ASN A 97 9.60 7.31 -6.16
CA ASN A 97 11.01 7.45 -5.85
C ASN A 97 11.67 8.30 -6.95
N PHE A 98 12.17 9.48 -6.57
CA PHE A 98 12.79 10.44 -7.46
C PHE A 98 14.31 10.51 -7.22
N ILE A 99 15.06 10.37 -8.31
CA ILE A 99 16.52 10.52 -8.32
C ILE A 99 16.92 11.48 -9.43
N GLN A 100 17.71 12.49 -9.08
CA GLN A 100 18.33 13.39 -10.05
C GLN A 100 19.76 12.95 -10.34
N HIS A 101 20.09 12.79 -11.60
CA HIS A 101 21.41 12.35 -12.06
C HIS A 101 22.26 13.55 -12.50
N GLY A 102 22.38 14.57 -11.66
CA GLY A 102 23.09 15.81 -12.03
C GLY A 102 22.45 16.50 -13.25
N ALA A 103 23.26 16.80 -14.26
CA ALA A 103 22.79 17.33 -15.55
C ALA A 103 22.18 16.23 -16.46
N ASP A 104 22.39 14.95 -16.12
CA ASP A 104 22.01 13.79 -16.93
C ASP A 104 20.52 13.41 -16.73
N GLY A 105 19.64 14.37 -16.45
CA GLY A 105 18.21 14.16 -16.31
C GLY A 105 17.77 13.51 -14.98
N VAL A 106 16.52 13.05 -14.96
CA VAL A 106 15.85 12.53 -13.76
C VAL A 106 15.35 11.11 -13.98
N SER A 107 15.29 10.35 -12.89
CA SER A 107 14.75 9.00 -12.79
C SER A 107 13.57 9.00 -11.84
N LEU A 108 12.46 8.38 -12.26
CA LEU A 108 11.27 8.15 -11.46
C LEU A 108 10.91 6.66 -11.50
N GLU A 109 10.65 6.10 -10.32
CA GLU A 109 10.10 4.75 -10.18
C GLU A 109 8.94 4.82 -9.18
N GLY A 110 7.75 4.36 -9.56
CA GLY A 110 6.58 4.45 -8.68
C GLY A 110 5.25 4.53 -9.41
N VAL A 111 4.24 5.03 -8.70
CA VAL A 111 2.87 5.23 -9.19
C VAL A 111 2.69 6.67 -9.61
N VAL A 112 2.15 6.92 -10.81
CA VAL A 112 1.98 8.26 -11.40
C VAL A 112 0.52 8.65 -11.64
N GLY A 113 -0.40 7.86 -11.10
CA GLY A 113 -1.82 8.01 -11.32
C GLY A 113 -2.61 6.92 -10.59
N PRO A 114 -3.95 6.95 -10.62
CA PRO A 114 -4.78 5.91 -10.03
C PRO A 114 -4.46 4.50 -10.56
N ASN A 115 -4.12 4.38 -11.84
CA ASN A 115 -3.99 3.09 -12.51
C ASN A 115 -2.68 2.96 -13.31
N HIS A 116 -1.67 3.80 -13.06
CA HIS A 116 -0.43 3.78 -13.84
C HIS A 116 0.81 3.85 -12.96
N ARG A 117 1.83 3.09 -13.36
CA ARG A 117 3.19 3.16 -12.81
C ARG A 117 4.17 3.68 -13.84
N ILE A 118 5.32 4.15 -13.37
CA ILE A 118 6.45 4.55 -14.19
C ILE A 118 7.70 3.81 -13.73
N GLU A 119 8.56 3.43 -14.68
CA GLU A 119 9.89 2.89 -14.39
C GLU A 119 10.91 3.30 -15.45
N PRO A 120 12.22 3.36 -15.12
CA PRO A 120 13.27 3.61 -16.10
C PRO A 120 13.37 2.49 -17.14
N ALA A 121 13.44 2.85 -18.43
CA ALA A 121 13.63 1.91 -19.54
C ALA A 121 15.13 1.53 -19.67
N LYS A 122 15.64 0.70 -18.76
CA LYS A 122 17.09 0.40 -18.60
C LYS A 122 17.79 -0.11 -19.87
N GLN A 123 17.05 -0.65 -20.84
CA GLN A 123 17.59 -1.18 -22.10
C GLN A 123 17.65 -0.15 -23.24
N LEU A 124 17.06 1.04 -23.06
CA LEU A 124 17.02 2.07 -24.09
C LEU A 124 18.10 3.14 -23.86
N SER A 125 18.65 3.65 -24.95
CA SER A 125 19.59 4.77 -24.90
C SER A 125 18.89 6.06 -24.47
N ARG A 126 19.67 6.94 -23.83
CA ARG A 126 19.25 8.31 -23.51
C ARG A 126 18.82 9.07 -24.77
N SER A 127 17.94 10.05 -24.59
CA SER A 127 17.64 11.00 -25.66
C SER A 127 18.87 11.85 -26.02
N ASN A 128 18.83 12.53 -27.18
CA ASN A 128 19.89 13.45 -27.60
C ASN A 128 20.11 14.62 -26.62
N GLU A 129 19.09 14.96 -25.81
CA GLU A 129 19.15 15.98 -24.76
C GLU A 129 19.60 15.41 -23.40
N GLY A 130 20.06 14.15 -23.35
CA GLY A 130 20.51 13.47 -22.14
C GLY A 130 19.39 12.86 -21.28
N GLY A 131 18.12 13.12 -21.60
CA GLY A 131 16.97 12.59 -20.86
C GLY A 131 16.93 11.06 -20.79
N ILE A 132 16.63 10.55 -19.59
CA ILE A 132 16.53 9.12 -19.29
C ILE A 132 15.15 8.61 -19.76
N PRO A 133 15.10 7.58 -20.63
CA PRO A 133 13.84 7.02 -21.08
C PRO A 133 13.12 6.29 -19.93
N HIS A 134 11.80 6.48 -19.85
CA HIS A 134 10.93 5.80 -18.91
C HIS A 134 9.75 5.19 -19.65
N VAL A 135 9.14 4.17 -19.06
CA VAL A 135 7.89 3.61 -19.57
C VAL A 135 6.80 3.76 -18.51
N ILE A 136 5.66 4.31 -18.92
CA ILE A 136 4.44 4.31 -18.13
C ILE A 136 3.64 3.06 -18.49
N HIS A 137 3.31 2.26 -17.48
CA HIS A 137 2.54 1.03 -17.63
C HIS A 137 1.20 1.15 -16.91
N PRO A 138 0.12 0.55 -17.46
CA PRO A 138 -1.06 0.30 -16.65
C PRO A 138 -0.71 -0.65 -15.51
N ILE A 139 -1.24 -0.36 -14.33
CA ILE A 139 -1.21 -1.28 -13.18
C ILE A 139 -2.36 -2.26 -13.37
N ARG A 140 -2.09 -3.56 -13.16
CA ARG A 140 -3.12 -4.58 -13.26
C ARG A 140 -4.13 -4.40 -12.13
N GLU A 141 -5.39 -4.14 -12.46
CA GLU A 141 -6.47 -4.22 -11.47
C GLU A 141 -6.68 -5.67 -11.04
N ARG A 142 -6.69 -5.89 -9.72
CA ARG A 142 -7.05 -7.17 -9.10
C ARG A 142 -8.52 -7.12 -8.73
N LYS A 143 -9.22 -8.24 -8.88
CA LYS A 143 -10.53 -8.42 -8.27
C LYS A 143 -10.30 -8.91 -6.85
N LEU A 144 -11.14 -8.46 -5.92
CA LEU A 144 -11.19 -8.99 -4.57
C LEU A 144 -12.60 -9.53 -4.37
N LYS A 145 -12.69 -10.69 -3.74
CA LYS A 145 -13.95 -11.40 -3.51
C LYS A 145 -14.34 -11.28 -2.06
N ASP A 146 -15.65 -11.14 -1.84
CA ASP A 146 -16.21 -11.22 -0.50
C ASP A 146 -16.11 -12.64 0.06
N LYS A 147 -15.77 -12.74 1.35
CA LYS A 147 -15.59 -14.00 2.09
C LYS A 147 -16.38 -13.98 3.38
N ASP A 148 -17.65 -14.35 3.25
CA ASP A 148 -18.62 -14.40 4.35
C ASP A 148 -18.20 -15.22 5.58
N TYR A 149 -17.32 -16.22 5.45
CA TYR A 149 -16.98 -17.09 6.59
C TYR A 149 -16.02 -16.43 7.60
N LEU A 150 -15.22 -15.43 7.20
CA LEU A 150 -14.35 -14.70 8.12
C LEU A 150 -15.13 -13.84 9.11
N ARG A 151 -16.35 -13.43 8.75
CA ARG A 151 -17.30 -12.74 9.65
C ARG A 151 -17.44 -13.47 10.99
N LYS A 152 -17.48 -14.80 10.99
CA LYS A 152 -17.61 -15.61 12.22
C LYS A 152 -16.39 -15.54 13.14
N SER A 153 -15.21 -15.25 12.59
CA SER A 153 -13.97 -15.12 13.35
C SER A 153 -13.80 -13.75 14.00
N THR A 154 -14.39 -12.70 13.40
CA THR A 154 -14.49 -11.35 13.99
C THR A 154 -15.33 -11.38 15.27
N ARG A 155 -16.47 -12.09 15.28
CA ARG A 155 -17.35 -12.24 16.48
C ARG A 155 -16.67 -12.78 17.74
N LYS A 156 -15.53 -13.45 17.59
CA LYS A 156 -14.83 -14.15 18.70
C LYS A 156 -13.50 -13.50 19.03
N ALA A 157 -13.19 -12.36 18.42
CA ALA A 157 -11.95 -11.66 18.67
C ALA A 157 -11.95 -11.12 20.11
N THR A 158 -10.82 -11.28 20.79
CA THR A 158 -10.58 -10.60 22.06
C THR A 158 -9.95 -9.24 21.77
N ASP A 159 -10.51 -8.22 22.41
CA ASP A 159 -9.92 -6.88 22.41
C ASP A 159 -8.57 -6.92 23.13
N VAL A 160 -7.64 -6.11 22.63
CA VAL A 160 -6.33 -5.91 23.26
C VAL A 160 -6.35 -4.52 23.89
N GLU A 161 -5.82 -4.41 25.12
CA GLU A 161 -5.74 -3.13 25.82
C GLU A 161 -5.03 -2.07 24.97
N GLY A 162 -5.63 -0.88 24.91
CA GLY A 162 -5.06 0.28 24.24
C GLY A 162 -3.73 0.69 24.88
N ARG A 163 -2.76 1.11 24.06
CA ARG A 163 -1.42 1.51 24.51
C ARG A 163 -1.38 2.91 25.16
N THR A 164 -2.51 3.63 25.18
CA THR A 164 -2.69 4.92 25.86
C THR A 164 -3.96 4.89 26.70
N ALA A 165 -3.80 5.02 28.02
CA ALA A 165 -4.87 5.14 29.00
C ALA A 165 -4.97 6.57 29.59
N ASP A 166 -4.27 7.55 29.01
CA ASP A 166 -4.21 8.92 29.56
C ASP A 166 -5.16 9.91 28.87
N THR A 167 -6.01 9.46 27.94
CA THR A 167 -7.02 10.31 27.25
C THR A 167 -8.44 9.81 27.44
N GLU A 168 -8.73 9.15 28.58
CA GLU A 168 -10.12 8.88 28.98
C GLU A 168 -10.95 10.16 29.16
N GLU A 169 -10.34 11.35 29.17
CA GLU A 169 -11.07 12.57 29.50
C GLU A 169 -12.06 13.06 28.43
N HIS A 170 -11.96 12.74 27.13
CA HIS A 170 -12.78 13.47 26.13
C HIS A 170 -13.57 12.67 25.07
N GLY A 171 -13.49 11.34 24.98
CA GLY A 171 -14.38 10.57 24.08
C GLY A 171 -14.40 11.01 22.59
N GLN A 172 -13.46 11.86 22.18
CA GLN A 172 -13.39 12.46 20.85
C GLN A 172 -12.21 11.87 20.11
N LEU A 173 -12.45 11.35 18.91
CA LEU A 173 -11.42 10.81 18.05
C LEU A 173 -10.44 11.92 17.62
N PRO A 174 -9.13 11.64 17.51
CA PRO A 174 -8.18 12.61 16.99
C PRO A 174 -8.46 12.89 15.51
N ASP A 175 -8.19 14.11 15.05
CA ASP A 175 -8.38 14.48 13.64
C ASP A 175 -7.56 13.61 12.65
N GLU A 176 -6.46 13.03 13.11
CA GLU A 176 -5.59 12.14 12.34
C GLU A 176 -5.16 10.94 13.19
N VAL A 177 -5.37 9.75 12.65
CA VAL A 177 -4.90 8.48 13.21
C VAL A 177 -3.74 7.96 12.36
N LYS A 178 -2.63 7.65 13.03
CA LYS A 178 -1.49 6.96 12.42
C LYS A 178 -1.63 5.47 12.69
N VAL A 179 -1.64 4.68 11.63
CA VAL A 179 -1.73 3.23 11.70
C VAL A 179 -0.33 2.65 11.60
N GLU A 180 0.18 2.15 12.72
CA GLU A 180 1.52 1.60 12.84
C GLU A 180 1.58 0.21 12.19
N LEU A 181 2.16 0.16 10.99
CA LEU A 181 2.21 -1.03 10.16
C LEU A 181 3.55 -1.73 10.30
N PHE A 182 3.51 -3.04 10.48
CA PHE A 182 4.67 -3.91 10.33
C PHE A 182 4.46 -4.85 9.14
N VAL A 183 5.38 -4.87 8.19
CA VAL A 183 5.27 -5.71 6.98
C VAL A 183 6.15 -6.94 7.10
N VAL A 184 5.56 -8.12 6.88
CA VAL A 184 6.31 -9.34 6.64
C VAL A 184 6.25 -9.59 5.15
N ALA A 185 7.35 -9.34 4.42
CA ALA A 185 7.41 -9.62 3.00
C ALA A 185 7.96 -11.02 2.82
N ASP A 186 7.26 -11.88 2.10
CA ASP A 186 7.68 -13.27 1.92
C ASP A 186 8.80 -13.41 0.87
N THR A 187 9.44 -14.57 0.84
CA THR A 187 10.56 -14.93 -0.02
C THR A 187 10.23 -14.79 -1.50
N ALA A 188 9.00 -15.09 -1.92
CA ALA A 188 8.59 -14.89 -3.31
C ALA A 188 8.53 -13.39 -3.68
N HIS A 189 8.34 -12.52 -2.69
CA HIS A 189 8.34 -11.07 -2.85
C HIS A 189 9.73 -10.45 -2.72
N HIS A 190 10.32 -10.52 -1.52
CA HIS A 190 11.49 -9.69 -1.19
C HIS A 190 12.76 -10.09 -1.93
N THR A 191 12.87 -11.36 -2.35
CA THR A 191 14.06 -11.86 -3.07
C THR A 191 14.10 -11.44 -4.54
N TYR A 192 13.01 -10.88 -5.07
CA TYR A 192 13.01 -10.26 -6.40
C TYR A 192 13.98 -9.07 -6.47
N PHE A 193 14.12 -8.34 -5.37
CA PHE A 193 14.93 -7.13 -5.33
C PHE A 193 16.41 -7.46 -5.13
N PRO A 194 17.34 -6.78 -5.81
CA PRO A 194 18.77 -7.05 -5.71
C PRO A 194 19.37 -6.86 -4.31
N SER A 195 18.78 -5.98 -3.51
CA SER A 195 19.15 -5.82 -2.10
C SER A 195 17.97 -5.31 -1.26
N THR A 196 18.15 -5.37 0.07
CA THR A 196 17.21 -4.81 1.03
C THR A 196 16.94 -3.32 0.78
N LYS A 197 17.91 -2.57 0.27
CA LYS A 197 17.72 -1.14 0.00
C LYS A 197 16.72 -0.90 -1.12
N GLU A 198 16.82 -1.63 -2.23
CA GLU A 198 15.87 -1.52 -3.35
C GLU A 198 14.49 -2.03 -2.94
N PHE A 199 14.41 -3.13 -2.18
CA PHE A 199 13.15 -3.60 -1.61
C PHE A 199 12.50 -2.52 -0.73
N LEU A 200 13.25 -1.87 0.17
CA LEU A 200 12.70 -0.83 1.03
C LEU A 200 12.24 0.40 0.23
N ALA A 201 12.99 0.81 -0.79
CA ALA A 201 12.59 1.90 -1.68
C ALA A 201 11.27 1.58 -2.39
N TYR A 202 11.11 0.35 -2.89
CA TYR A 202 9.87 -0.13 -3.50
C TYR A 202 8.72 -0.14 -2.49
N LEU A 203 8.91 -0.78 -1.34
CA LEU A 203 7.89 -0.92 -0.29
C LEU A 203 7.41 0.45 0.21
N CYS A 204 8.31 1.41 0.42
CA CYS A 204 7.92 2.74 0.87
C CYS A 204 7.10 3.49 -0.19
N THR A 205 7.44 3.32 -1.47
CA THR A 205 6.67 3.89 -2.58
C THR A 205 5.28 3.23 -2.70
N LEU A 206 5.22 1.90 -2.53
CA LEU A 206 3.98 1.12 -2.48
C LEU A 206 3.08 1.62 -1.34
N LEU A 207 3.61 1.71 -0.11
CA LEU A 207 2.85 2.12 1.06
C LEU A 207 2.46 3.61 1.04
N LEU A 208 3.28 4.48 0.43
CA LEU A 208 2.88 5.86 0.19
C LEU A 208 1.70 5.93 -0.80
N SER A 209 1.74 5.12 -1.86
CA SER A 209 0.61 4.99 -2.80
C SER A 209 -0.66 4.50 -2.10
N VAL A 210 -0.54 3.52 -1.19
CA VAL A 210 -1.65 3.04 -0.34
C VAL A 210 -2.17 4.15 0.57
N SER A 211 -1.27 4.87 1.26
CA SER A 211 -1.63 6.00 2.13
C SER A 211 -2.39 7.09 1.38
N LEU A 212 -2.03 7.36 0.12
CA LEU A 212 -2.76 8.30 -0.74
C LEU A 212 -4.19 7.84 -1.05
N ARG A 213 -4.49 6.53 -1.07
CA ARG A 213 -5.88 6.04 -1.24
C ARG A 213 -6.75 6.31 -0.02
N PHE A 214 -6.15 6.34 1.17
CA PHE A 214 -6.84 6.76 2.39
C PHE A 214 -6.99 8.28 2.52
N SER A 215 -6.39 9.08 1.64
CA SER A 215 -6.42 10.55 1.74
C SER A 215 -7.81 11.18 1.56
N GLY A 216 -8.77 10.42 1.04
CA GLY A 216 -10.18 10.82 0.99
C GLY A 216 -10.92 10.72 2.33
N MET A 217 -10.35 10.05 3.33
CA MET A 217 -10.93 9.96 4.68
C MET A 217 -10.70 11.26 5.45
N SER A 218 -11.74 11.78 6.11
CA SER A 218 -11.69 13.05 6.83
C SER A 218 -11.98 12.97 8.34
N ASP A 219 -12.66 11.92 8.80
CA ASP A 219 -13.13 11.79 10.19
C ASP A 219 -13.00 10.33 10.68
N PRO A 220 -11.82 9.94 11.21
CA PRO A 220 -10.57 10.69 11.19
C PRO A 220 -9.82 10.58 9.84
N ARG A 221 -8.83 11.44 9.62
CA ARG A 221 -7.83 11.19 8.56
C ARG A 221 -6.96 10.00 8.95
N VAL A 222 -6.62 9.14 8.00
CA VAL A 222 -5.76 7.98 8.23
C VAL A 222 -4.42 8.16 7.53
N LYS A 223 -3.33 7.84 8.23
CA LYS A 223 -1.99 7.73 7.64
C LYS A 223 -1.36 6.40 8.01
N ILE A 224 -0.76 5.74 7.02
CA ILE A 224 0.04 4.54 7.25
C ILE A 224 1.44 4.94 7.74
N LEU A 225 1.90 4.30 8.80
CA LEU A 225 3.24 4.49 9.38
C LEU A 225 3.97 3.15 9.47
N LEU A 226 4.87 2.87 8.54
CA LEU A 226 5.74 1.70 8.55
C LEU A 226 6.77 1.81 9.69
N ILE A 227 6.61 0.95 10.69
CA ILE A 227 7.51 0.88 11.86
C ILE A 227 8.55 -0.23 11.75
N GLY A 228 8.30 -1.23 10.90
CA GLY A 228 9.24 -2.31 10.68
C GLY A 228 8.88 -3.27 9.56
N VAL A 229 9.90 -4.03 9.16
CA VAL A 229 9.84 -5.04 8.12
C VAL A 229 10.53 -6.30 8.60
N GLU A 230 9.98 -7.47 8.28
CA GLU A 230 10.64 -8.76 8.42
C GLU A 230 10.79 -9.43 7.06
N LEU A 231 12.02 -9.87 6.75
CA LEU A 231 12.39 -10.62 5.54
C LEU A 231 12.74 -12.05 5.96
N PRO A 232 11.76 -12.96 6.07
CA PRO A 232 11.94 -14.29 6.61
C PRO A 232 12.71 -15.20 5.65
N LYS A 233 13.31 -16.25 6.22
CA LYS A 233 13.83 -17.42 5.49
C LYS A 233 12.91 -18.64 5.62
N GLU A 234 12.13 -18.72 6.69
CA GLU A 234 11.16 -19.78 6.92
C GLU A 234 9.76 -19.20 7.11
N GLU A 235 8.79 -19.82 6.45
CA GLU A 235 7.44 -19.27 6.33
C GLU A 235 6.40 -20.30 6.75
N ARG A 236 6.59 -20.89 7.94
CA ARG A 236 5.76 -22.02 8.43
C ARG A 236 4.27 -21.68 8.59
N TYR A 237 3.91 -20.41 8.51
CA TYR A 237 2.53 -19.93 8.51
C TYR A 237 1.87 -19.98 7.13
N ILE A 238 2.63 -20.04 6.03
CA ILE A 238 2.11 -20.16 4.67
C ILE A 238 1.61 -21.58 4.42
N VAL A 239 0.44 -21.68 3.79
CA VAL A 239 -0.13 -22.93 3.28
C VAL A 239 -0.26 -22.79 1.77
N GLY A 240 0.49 -23.58 1.00
CA GLY A 240 0.53 -23.44 -0.45
C GLY A 240 1.75 -24.13 -1.04
N THR A 241 2.22 -23.60 -2.16
CA THR A 241 3.46 -24.00 -2.82
C THR A 241 4.45 -22.83 -2.82
N ASP A 242 5.60 -23.00 -3.45
CA ASP A 242 6.55 -21.91 -3.66
C ASP A 242 5.97 -20.76 -4.50
N THR A 243 4.93 -21.03 -5.30
CA THR A 243 4.31 -20.08 -6.24
C THR A 243 2.87 -19.72 -5.90
N THR A 244 2.23 -20.41 -4.96
CA THR A 244 0.81 -20.21 -4.63
C THR A 244 0.57 -20.14 -3.13
N MET A 245 -0.44 -19.39 -2.71
CA MET A 245 -0.82 -19.26 -1.31
C MET A 245 -2.32 -19.47 -1.13
N TYR A 246 -2.68 -20.47 -0.31
CA TYR A 246 -4.06 -20.66 0.11
C TYR A 246 -4.37 -19.73 1.28
N ASP A 247 -5.07 -18.66 0.98
CA ASP A 247 -5.41 -17.60 1.91
C ASP A 247 -6.21 -18.06 3.14
N ASP A 248 -7.27 -18.86 2.97
CA ASP A 248 -8.17 -19.28 4.05
C ASP A 248 -7.45 -20.06 5.17
N LEU A 249 -6.38 -20.79 4.84
CA LEU A 249 -5.57 -21.52 5.83
C LEU A 249 -4.31 -20.77 6.24
N THR A 250 -3.80 -19.87 5.39
CA THR A 250 -2.61 -19.07 5.70
C THR A 250 -2.95 -17.98 6.71
N LEU A 251 -4.03 -17.21 6.51
CA LEU A 251 -4.42 -16.12 7.40
C LEU A 251 -4.54 -16.53 8.89
N PRO A 252 -5.26 -17.61 9.27
CA PRO A 252 -5.34 -18.01 10.68
C PRO A 252 -4.01 -18.52 11.25
N LYS A 253 -3.16 -19.16 10.42
CA LYS A 253 -1.81 -19.55 10.84
C LYS A 253 -0.90 -18.34 11.03
N PHE A 254 -0.99 -17.35 10.13
CA PHE A 254 -0.26 -16.10 10.20
C PHE A 254 -0.68 -15.28 11.40
N ARG A 255 -1.99 -15.16 11.68
CA ARG A 255 -2.50 -14.56 12.92
C ARG A 255 -1.88 -15.20 14.16
N LYS A 256 -1.89 -16.54 14.24
CA LYS A 256 -1.31 -17.28 15.37
C LYS A 256 0.21 -17.06 15.47
N HIS A 257 0.91 -16.97 14.35
CA HIS A 257 2.33 -16.61 14.31
C HIS A 257 2.54 -15.18 14.85
N ALA A 258 1.78 -14.22 14.34
CA ALA A 258 1.88 -12.81 14.69
C ALA A 258 1.58 -12.58 16.17
N HIS A 259 0.51 -13.17 16.68
CA HIS A 259 0.11 -13.10 18.09
C HIS A 259 1.20 -13.66 19.03
N ARG A 260 1.74 -14.86 18.73
CA ARG A 260 2.86 -15.44 19.51
C ARG A 260 4.11 -14.57 19.54
N ARG A 261 4.25 -13.71 18.53
CA ARG A 261 5.38 -12.81 18.34
C ARG A 261 5.02 -11.34 18.53
N ARG A 262 3.87 -11.04 19.17
CA ARG A 262 3.34 -9.67 19.35
C ARG A 262 4.42 -8.70 19.84
N LYS A 263 5.14 -9.08 20.91
CA LYS A 263 6.25 -8.28 21.47
C LYS A 263 7.37 -7.95 20.46
N SER A 264 7.62 -8.82 19.49
CA SER A 264 8.64 -8.58 18.45
C SER A 264 8.17 -7.64 17.34
N TYR A 265 6.85 -7.43 17.19
CA TYR A 265 6.30 -6.42 16.28
C TYR A 265 6.20 -5.03 16.92
N LYS A 266 6.78 -4.85 18.11
CA LYS A 266 6.81 -3.59 18.85
C LYS A 266 5.39 -3.04 19.02
N ASP A 267 5.19 -1.84 18.55
CA ASP A 267 4.01 -1.00 18.61
C ASP A 267 3.17 -1.13 17.34
N ALA A 268 3.19 -2.27 16.65
CA ALA A 268 2.38 -2.46 15.45
C ALA A 268 0.88 -2.51 15.79
N ASP A 269 0.10 -1.63 15.17
CA ASP A 269 -1.36 -1.73 15.10
C ASP A 269 -1.78 -2.86 14.17
N ALA A 270 -1.06 -3.07 13.07
CA ALA A 270 -1.33 -4.13 12.12
C ALA A 270 -0.05 -4.82 11.65
N VAL A 271 -0.13 -6.13 11.41
CA VAL A 271 0.95 -6.89 10.77
C VAL A 271 0.45 -7.47 9.46
N PHE A 272 1.08 -7.07 8.36
CA PHE A 272 0.63 -7.43 7.01
C PHE A 272 1.61 -8.39 6.33
N LEU A 273 1.12 -9.51 5.81
CA LEU A 273 1.89 -10.44 5.00
C LEU A 273 1.81 -10.03 3.53
N LEU A 274 2.89 -9.45 3.01
CA LEU A 274 3.04 -9.10 1.61
C LEU A 274 3.64 -10.29 0.84
N THR A 275 2.96 -10.77 -0.19
CA THR A 275 3.37 -11.98 -0.92
C THR A 275 3.55 -11.75 -2.42
N GLY A 276 4.58 -12.37 -2.99
CA GLY A 276 4.76 -12.49 -4.44
C GLY A 276 4.16 -13.76 -5.02
N ARG A 277 3.46 -14.58 -4.21
CA ARG A 277 2.80 -15.82 -4.63
C ARG A 277 1.40 -15.51 -5.14
N ASP A 278 0.91 -16.33 -6.06
CA ASP A 278 -0.46 -16.28 -6.55
C ASP A 278 -1.41 -16.71 -5.41
N VAL A 279 -2.13 -15.74 -4.86
CA VAL A 279 -3.09 -16.01 -3.79
C VAL A 279 -4.33 -16.66 -4.41
N TYR A 280 -4.86 -17.67 -3.73
CA TYR A 280 -6.07 -18.33 -4.17
C TYR A 280 -6.94 -18.73 -2.99
N THR A 281 -8.24 -18.80 -3.24
CA THR A 281 -9.23 -19.37 -2.34
C THR A 281 -9.82 -20.65 -2.92
N LYS A 282 -10.51 -21.45 -2.10
CA LYS A 282 -11.18 -22.67 -2.55
C LYS A 282 -12.69 -22.57 -2.33
N GLU A 283 -13.42 -22.56 -3.44
CA GLU A 283 -14.88 -22.79 -3.42
C GLU A 283 -15.14 -24.28 -3.65
N GLY A 284 -15.25 -25.04 -2.55
CA GLY A 284 -15.38 -26.50 -2.58
C GLY A 284 -14.09 -27.18 -3.07
N LYS A 285 -14.13 -27.81 -4.26
CA LYS A 285 -12.95 -28.45 -4.88
C LYS A 285 -12.24 -27.56 -5.90
N LYS A 286 -12.82 -26.41 -6.27
CA LYS A 286 -12.24 -25.53 -7.29
C LYS A 286 -11.31 -24.52 -6.63
N MET A 287 -10.12 -24.36 -7.21
CA MET A 287 -9.24 -23.24 -6.89
C MET A 287 -9.70 -22.03 -7.66
N ASP A 288 -9.73 -20.89 -6.98
CA ASP A 288 -10.05 -19.60 -7.54
C ASP A 288 -8.94 -18.61 -7.23
N ASN A 289 -8.18 -18.27 -8.27
CA ASN A 289 -7.04 -17.35 -8.22
C ASN A 289 -7.49 -15.91 -8.52
N THR A 290 -8.80 -15.62 -8.45
CA THR A 290 -9.29 -14.24 -8.49
C THR A 290 -9.22 -13.55 -7.13
N ALA A 291 -8.95 -14.29 -6.04
CA ALA A 291 -8.71 -13.69 -4.72
C ALA A 291 -7.24 -13.27 -4.60
N ALA A 292 -6.98 -11.97 -4.42
CA ALA A 292 -5.62 -11.45 -4.30
C ALA A 292 -5.21 -11.10 -2.86
N GLY A 293 -6.14 -11.12 -1.91
CA GLY A 293 -5.90 -10.74 -0.52
C GLY A 293 -6.97 -11.26 0.43
N ILE A 294 -6.66 -11.21 1.72
CA ILE A 294 -7.61 -11.51 2.78
C ILE A 294 -7.17 -10.84 4.11
N ALA A 295 -8.12 -10.26 4.83
CA ALA A 295 -7.91 -9.71 6.17
C ALA A 295 -9.11 -9.95 7.08
N TYR A 296 -8.89 -9.81 8.39
CA TYR A 296 -9.98 -9.78 9.35
C TYR A 296 -10.62 -8.39 9.39
N LEU A 297 -11.94 -8.35 9.42
CA LEU A 297 -12.70 -7.11 9.61
C LEU A 297 -12.49 -6.56 11.03
N ALA A 298 -12.26 -5.24 11.13
CA ALA A 298 -12.05 -4.48 12.37
C ALA A 298 -10.95 -5.07 13.28
N GLY A 299 -9.86 -5.52 12.67
CA GLY A 299 -8.79 -6.23 13.37
C GLY A 299 -7.86 -5.38 14.24
N LEU A 300 -7.77 -4.06 14.01
CA LEU A 300 -6.68 -3.19 14.48
C LEU A 300 -6.40 -3.27 16.00
N CYS A 301 -7.45 -3.25 16.83
CA CYS A 301 -7.33 -3.28 18.30
C CYS A 301 -7.59 -4.67 18.92
N THR A 302 -7.45 -5.74 18.14
CA THR A 302 -7.83 -7.10 18.57
C THR A 302 -6.71 -8.10 18.30
N GLU A 303 -6.88 -9.36 18.68
CA GLU A 303 -5.97 -10.44 18.26
C GLU A 303 -5.98 -10.73 16.73
N ASN A 304 -6.93 -10.15 15.99
CA ASN A 304 -7.10 -10.31 14.55
C ASN A 304 -6.40 -9.19 13.73
N PHE A 305 -5.42 -8.49 14.30
CA PHE A 305 -4.64 -7.38 13.72
C PHE A 305 -3.77 -7.72 12.48
N VAL A 306 -4.18 -8.70 11.66
CA VAL A 306 -3.40 -9.18 10.50
C VAL A 306 -4.21 -9.24 9.22
N GLY A 307 -3.51 -9.05 8.10
CA GLY A 307 -3.99 -9.29 6.76
C GLY A 307 -2.87 -9.86 5.89
N LEU A 308 -3.23 -10.36 4.71
CA LEU A 308 -2.28 -10.75 3.68
C LEU A 308 -2.76 -10.31 2.31
N GLY A 309 -1.83 -10.01 1.41
CA GLY A 309 -2.14 -9.51 0.09
C GLY A 309 -1.01 -9.74 -0.90
N GLU A 310 -1.40 -10.08 -2.13
CA GLU A 310 -0.53 -10.26 -3.27
C GLU A 310 -0.03 -8.93 -3.82
N ASP A 311 1.25 -8.90 -4.17
CA ASP A 311 1.88 -7.89 -4.99
C ASP A 311 2.91 -8.58 -5.89
N ILE A 312 2.80 -8.41 -7.20
CA ILE A 312 3.85 -8.79 -8.13
C ILE A 312 4.99 -7.78 -7.93
N PRO A 313 6.17 -8.21 -7.44
CA PRO A 313 7.26 -7.30 -7.12
C PRO A 313 7.65 -6.41 -8.30
N GLY A 314 7.81 -5.10 -8.04
CA GLY A 314 8.13 -4.11 -9.07
C GLY A 314 6.92 -3.59 -9.85
N SER A 315 5.73 -4.15 -9.66
CA SER A 315 4.56 -3.83 -10.48
C SER A 315 3.57 -2.85 -9.83
N TYR A 316 3.65 -2.67 -8.51
CA TYR A 316 2.71 -1.88 -7.71
C TYR A 316 1.23 -2.33 -7.83
N ASP A 317 0.94 -3.55 -8.30
CA ASP A 317 -0.42 -4.08 -8.34
C ASP A 317 -0.98 -4.37 -6.93
N GLY A 318 -0.09 -4.51 -5.94
CA GLY A 318 -0.45 -4.57 -4.53
C GLY A 318 -1.04 -3.29 -3.96
N VAL A 319 -0.97 -2.12 -4.64
CA VAL A 319 -1.58 -0.88 -4.12
C VAL A 319 -3.07 -1.08 -3.86
N PHE A 320 -3.77 -1.69 -4.81
CA PHE A 320 -5.20 -1.95 -4.66
C PHE A 320 -5.47 -2.96 -3.54
N VAL A 321 -4.75 -4.08 -3.55
CA VAL A 321 -4.91 -5.19 -2.60
C VAL A 321 -4.64 -4.72 -1.17
N LEU A 322 -3.49 -4.09 -0.91
CA LEU A 322 -3.13 -3.63 0.43
C LEU A 322 -4.08 -2.57 0.95
N THR A 323 -4.54 -1.65 0.09
CA THR A 323 -5.52 -0.63 0.47
C THR A 323 -6.82 -1.29 0.93
N HIS A 324 -7.34 -2.24 0.14
CA HIS A 324 -8.58 -2.95 0.46
C HIS A 324 -8.49 -3.74 1.76
N GLU A 325 -7.44 -4.56 1.89
CA GLU A 325 -7.27 -5.41 3.07
C GLU A 325 -6.97 -4.59 4.34
N LEU A 326 -6.21 -3.50 4.24
CA LEU A 326 -6.05 -2.55 5.37
C LEU A 326 -7.36 -1.85 5.70
N GLY A 327 -8.20 -1.56 4.71
CA GLY A 327 -9.56 -1.06 4.90
C GLY A 327 -10.39 -2.00 5.76
N HIS A 328 -10.35 -3.31 5.48
CA HIS A 328 -10.98 -4.31 6.36
C HIS A 328 -10.42 -4.29 7.78
N ILE A 329 -9.10 -4.24 7.95
CA ILE A 329 -8.48 -4.16 9.29
C ILE A 329 -8.96 -2.91 10.05
N LEU A 330 -9.17 -1.79 9.34
CA LEU A 330 -9.71 -0.54 9.87
C LEU A 330 -11.23 -0.58 10.11
N GLY A 331 -11.92 -1.64 9.69
CA GLY A 331 -13.35 -1.84 9.94
C GLY A 331 -14.27 -1.53 8.75
N ALA A 332 -13.73 -1.23 7.57
CA ALA A 332 -14.57 -1.05 6.38
C ALA A 332 -15.10 -2.40 5.88
N ALA A 333 -16.42 -2.53 5.76
CA ALA A 333 -17.05 -3.62 5.02
C ALA A 333 -16.96 -3.39 3.50
N HIS A 334 -17.27 -4.40 2.69
CA HIS A 334 -17.40 -4.22 1.24
C HIS A 334 -18.51 -3.23 0.91
N ASP A 335 -18.38 -2.49 -0.19
CA ASP A 335 -19.41 -1.56 -0.66
C ASP A 335 -20.78 -2.23 -0.81
N GLY A 336 -21.85 -1.55 -0.37
CA GLY A 336 -23.22 -2.07 -0.43
C GLY A 336 -23.59 -3.06 0.68
N SER A 337 -22.73 -3.28 1.67
CA SER A 337 -22.99 -4.17 2.82
C SER A 337 -23.99 -3.56 3.80
N ASP A 338 -24.85 -4.40 4.35
CA ASP A 338 -25.67 -4.07 5.51
C ASP A 338 -24.81 -3.87 6.76
N PRO A 339 -25.27 -3.05 7.74
CA PRO A 339 -24.67 -2.99 9.07
C PRO A 339 -24.54 -4.38 9.71
N GLU A 340 -23.40 -4.65 10.34
CA GLU A 340 -23.13 -5.88 11.08
C GLU A 340 -22.82 -5.64 12.56
N PRO A 341 -23.79 -5.15 13.36
CA PRO A 341 -23.58 -4.82 14.77
C PRO A 341 -23.20 -6.04 15.63
N GLU A 342 -23.47 -7.26 15.14
CA GLU A 342 -23.05 -8.51 15.79
C GLU A 342 -21.57 -8.84 15.56
N LEU A 343 -20.92 -8.22 14.57
CA LEU A 343 -19.49 -8.37 14.28
C LEU A 343 -18.69 -7.22 14.87
N VAL A 344 -19.14 -6.00 14.60
CA VAL A 344 -18.45 -4.76 14.94
C VAL A 344 -19.50 -3.85 15.55
N GLN A 345 -19.34 -3.55 16.84
CA GLN A 345 -20.29 -2.70 17.55
C GLN A 345 -20.33 -1.31 16.89
N GLY A 346 -21.52 -0.86 16.52
CA GLY A 346 -21.71 0.44 15.89
C GLY A 346 -21.36 0.49 14.39
N ASP A 347 -21.18 -0.67 13.73
CA ASP A 347 -20.99 -0.72 12.28
C ASP A 347 -22.11 0.02 11.54
N PRO A 348 -21.80 1.08 10.77
CA PRO A 348 -22.81 1.83 10.01
C PRO A 348 -23.25 1.11 8.73
N GLY A 349 -22.56 0.04 8.31
CA GLY A 349 -22.68 -0.54 6.98
C GLY A 349 -22.16 0.42 5.88
N SER A 350 -22.34 0.04 4.63
CA SER A 350 -21.77 0.77 3.48
C SER A 350 -22.76 0.99 2.32
N LYS A 351 -24.04 0.66 2.49
CA LYS A 351 -25.10 0.92 1.49
C LYS A 351 -25.29 2.41 1.15
N GLY A 352 -24.98 3.30 2.09
CA GLY A 352 -25.12 4.74 1.92
C GLY A 352 -23.84 5.42 1.44
N CYS A 353 -22.76 4.67 1.18
CA CYS A 353 -21.53 5.25 0.67
C CYS A 353 -21.75 5.78 -0.77
N PRO A 354 -21.21 6.97 -1.10
CA PRO A 354 -21.47 7.66 -2.35
C PRO A 354 -20.92 6.97 -3.61
#